data_AF-A0A5M8NZ30-F1
#
_entry.id   AF-A0A5M8NZ30-F1
#
_cell.length_a   1.000
_cell.length_b   1.000
_cell.length_c   1.000
_cell.angle_alpha   90.00
_cell.angle_beta   90.00
_cell.angle_gamma   90.00
#
_symmetry.space_group_name_H-M   'P 1'
#
loop_
_entity.id
_entity.type
_entity.pdbx_description
1 polymer ?
#
loop_
_entity_poly.entity_id
_entity_poly.type
_entity_poly.pdbx_seq_one_letter_code
_entity_poly.pdbx_strand_id
1 'polypeptide(L)'
;MNLYRFFYKIKEFPRDLKHWYQRAKKGYSYRDLWSIDYWFMEIMPKMLADFKKNLHGCPSQFTTHAVGTKYQDVDKGMKDWETVIDRMIFCFTEMHENTCSMKNEYEDEYHRQLHQPNEGKPVKEWFIPCEDTYKGEKLYRWNGGDVEPDLKENWYKKVLDIEEYRGKMKNEGLELFSKYFWNLWD
;
A
#
# COMPACT_ATOMS: atom_id res chain seq x y z
N MET A 1 0.23 -9.18 -26.04
CA MET A 1 -0.87 -8.68 -25.19
C MET A 1 -1.89 -9.81 -25.03
N ASN A 2 -2.03 -10.37 -23.82
CA ASN A 2 -2.83 -11.58 -23.58
C ASN A 2 -4.33 -11.33 -23.87
N LEU A 3 -4.90 -12.01 -24.86
CA LEU A 3 -6.32 -11.91 -25.26
C LEU A 3 -7.27 -12.08 -24.06
N TYR A 4 -6.92 -12.93 -23.10
CA TYR A 4 -7.68 -13.14 -21.87
C TYR A 4 -7.79 -11.88 -20.98
N ARG A 5 -6.69 -11.13 -20.83
CA ARG A 5 -6.68 -9.84 -20.10
C ARG A 5 -7.51 -8.78 -20.82
N PHE A 6 -7.60 -8.84 -22.14
CA PHE A 6 -8.38 -7.91 -22.94
C PHE A 6 -9.89 -8.15 -22.78
N PHE A 7 -10.37 -9.40 -22.92
CA PHE A 7 -11.78 -9.74 -22.71
C PHE A 7 -12.23 -9.53 -21.26
N TYR A 8 -11.37 -9.83 -20.29
CA TYR A 8 -11.66 -9.56 -18.88
C TYR A 8 -11.83 -8.05 -18.60
N LYS A 9 -10.95 -7.21 -19.16
CA LYS A 9 -11.07 -5.75 -19.06
C LYS A 9 -12.35 -5.20 -19.70
N ILE A 10 -12.78 -5.75 -20.84
CA ILE A 10 -14.05 -5.35 -21.47
C ILE A 10 -15.25 -5.72 -20.60
N LYS A 11 -15.21 -6.89 -19.96
CA LYS A 11 -16.30 -7.38 -19.10
C LYS A 11 -16.44 -6.58 -17.80
N GLU A 12 -15.32 -6.13 -17.22
CA GLU A 12 -15.32 -5.32 -15.99
C GLU A 12 -15.56 -3.82 -16.25
N PHE A 13 -15.42 -3.35 -17.49
CA PHE A 13 -15.58 -1.93 -17.86
C PHE A 13 -16.88 -1.27 -17.37
N PRO A 14 -18.08 -1.89 -17.50
CA PRO A 14 -19.31 -1.28 -16.99
C PRO A 14 -19.30 -1.12 -15.47
N ARG A 15 -18.67 -2.07 -14.76
CA ARG A 15 -18.52 -2.02 -13.32
C ARG A 15 -17.56 -0.90 -12.93
N ASP A 16 -16.43 -0.77 -13.60
CA ASP A 16 -15.48 0.30 -13.36
C ASP A 16 -16.06 1.70 -13.67
N LEU A 17 -16.85 1.84 -14.73
CA LEU A 17 -17.56 3.08 -15.06
C LEU A 17 -18.57 3.47 -13.97
N LYS A 18 -19.30 2.49 -13.41
CA LYS A 18 -20.20 2.72 -12.26
C LYS A 18 -19.43 3.28 -11.05
N HIS A 19 -18.26 2.73 -10.74
CA HIS A 19 -17.48 3.20 -9.60
C HIS A 19 -16.83 4.56 -9.84
N TRP A 20 -16.40 4.83 -11.08
CA TRP A 20 -15.97 6.17 -11.48
C TRP A 20 -17.09 7.20 -11.27
N TYR A 21 -18.31 6.91 -11.73
CA TYR A 21 -19.47 7.79 -11.53
C TYR A 21 -19.78 8.02 -10.04
N GLN A 22 -19.64 6.99 -9.20
CA GLN A 22 -19.81 7.13 -7.75
C GLN A 22 -18.77 8.08 -7.14
N ARG A 23 -17.50 7.94 -7.50
CA ARG A 23 -16.44 8.86 -7.05
C ARG A 23 -16.69 10.29 -7.52
N ALA A 24 -17.13 10.48 -8.77
CA ALA A 24 -17.47 11.81 -9.29
C ALA A 24 -18.68 12.44 -8.58
N LYS A 25 -19.71 11.67 -8.24
CA LYS A 25 -20.95 12.19 -7.63
C LYS A 25 -20.86 12.38 -6.11
N LYS A 26 -20.19 11.47 -5.40
CA LYS A 26 -20.20 11.39 -3.92
C LYS A 26 -18.82 11.66 -3.30
N GLY A 27 -17.76 11.65 -4.08
CA GLY A 27 -16.37 11.70 -3.61
C GLY A 27 -15.75 10.33 -3.33
N TYR A 28 -16.55 9.27 -3.21
CA TYR A 28 -16.06 7.90 -3.01
C TYR A 28 -17.02 6.84 -3.59
N SER A 29 -16.49 5.65 -3.86
CA SER A 29 -17.22 4.47 -4.32
C SER A 29 -17.43 3.46 -3.19
N TYR A 30 -18.48 2.64 -3.26
CA TYR A 30 -18.65 1.52 -2.32
C TYR A 30 -17.45 0.54 -2.34
N ARG A 31 -16.75 0.42 -3.48
CA ARG A 31 -15.53 -0.38 -3.58
C ARG A 31 -14.40 0.16 -2.68
N ASP A 32 -14.34 1.48 -2.51
CA ASP A 32 -13.33 2.13 -1.66
C ASP A 32 -13.58 1.81 -0.16
N LEU A 33 -14.80 1.38 0.18
CA LEU A 33 -15.17 0.97 1.54
C LEU A 33 -14.78 -0.48 1.87
N TRP A 34 -14.41 -1.30 0.89
CA TRP A 34 -13.95 -2.67 1.15
C TRP A 34 -12.66 -2.70 1.96
N SER A 35 -11.82 -1.68 1.79
CA SER A 35 -10.60 -1.46 2.55
C SER A 35 -10.20 0.01 2.41
N ILE A 36 -10.67 0.80 3.38
CA ILE A 36 -10.40 2.25 3.44
C ILE A 36 -8.91 2.51 3.63
N ASP A 37 -8.24 1.65 4.38
CA ASP A 37 -6.80 1.65 4.59
C ASP A 37 -6.02 1.48 3.29
N TYR A 38 -6.36 0.52 2.43
CA TYR A 38 -5.72 0.38 1.11
C TYR A 38 -6.01 1.57 0.21
N TRP A 39 -7.26 2.03 0.17
CA TRP A 39 -7.61 3.22 -0.60
C TRP A 39 -6.78 4.44 -0.16
N PHE A 40 -6.64 4.66 1.15
CA PHE A 40 -5.83 5.75 1.71
C PHE A 40 -4.37 5.62 1.30
N MET A 41 -3.77 4.43 1.51
CA MET A 41 -2.37 4.16 1.16
C MET A 41 -2.10 4.33 -0.34
N GLU A 42 -3.07 4.04 -1.20
CA GLU A 42 -2.93 4.21 -2.65
C GLU A 42 -3.08 5.68 -3.10
N ILE A 43 -4.00 6.42 -2.48
CA ILE A 43 -4.38 7.76 -2.92
C ILE A 43 -3.53 8.86 -2.29
N MET A 44 -3.21 8.77 -1.00
CA MET A 44 -2.53 9.85 -0.27
C MET A 44 -1.15 10.21 -0.81
N PRO A 45 -0.25 9.26 -1.13
CA PRO A 45 1.03 9.60 -1.75
C PRO A 45 0.86 10.33 -3.09
N LYS A 46 -0.13 9.92 -3.91
CA LYS A 46 -0.42 10.54 -5.21
C LYS A 46 -0.94 11.97 -5.04
N MET A 47 -1.88 12.17 -4.13
CA MET A 47 -2.41 13.50 -3.82
C MET A 47 -1.32 14.44 -3.31
N LEU A 48 -0.47 13.98 -2.39
CA LEU A 48 0.65 14.78 -1.87
C LEU A 48 1.71 15.08 -2.94
N ALA A 49 1.99 14.13 -3.84
CA ALA A 49 2.90 14.36 -4.95
C ALA A 49 2.34 15.40 -5.94
N ASP A 50 1.04 15.36 -6.23
CA ASP A 50 0.38 16.35 -7.09
C ASP A 50 0.23 17.72 -6.40
N PHE A 51 0.00 17.74 -5.09
CA PHE A 51 0.06 18.95 -4.25
C PHE A 51 1.44 19.60 -4.32
N LYS A 52 2.51 18.82 -4.12
CA LYS A 52 3.90 19.32 -4.20
C LYS A 52 4.24 19.92 -5.56
N LYS A 53 3.74 19.37 -6.67
CA LYS A 53 4.03 19.89 -8.02
C LYS A 53 3.53 21.32 -8.24
N ASN A 54 2.47 21.72 -7.54
CA ASN A 54 1.81 23.00 -7.74
C ASN A 54 2.11 24.02 -6.62
N LEU A 55 2.92 23.65 -5.63
CA LEU A 55 3.21 24.45 -4.44
C LEU A 55 3.59 25.91 -4.77
N HIS A 56 2.76 26.85 -4.32
CA HIS A 56 2.96 28.29 -4.43
C HIS A 56 3.48 28.93 -3.14
N GLY A 57 3.37 28.25 -2.01
CA GLY A 57 3.85 28.77 -0.72
C GLY A 57 4.25 27.70 0.29
N CYS A 58 4.76 28.17 1.42
CA CYS A 58 5.06 27.33 2.58
C CYS A 58 4.49 27.95 3.86
N PRO A 59 4.22 27.13 4.88
CA PRO A 59 3.73 27.62 6.16
C PRO A 59 4.68 28.63 6.78
N SER A 60 4.15 29.63 7.48
CA SER A 60 4.94 30.72 8.08
C SER A 60 6.04 30.23 9.02
N GLN A 61 5.85 29.08 9.69
CA GLN A 61 6.88 28.48 10.54
C GLN A 61 8.17 28.10 9.80
N PHE A 62 8.14 27.94 8.47
CA PHE A 62 9.32 27.72 7.64
C PHE A 62 10.00 29.01 7.17
N THR A 63 9.33 30.17 7.32
CA THR A 63 9.83 31.48 6.89
C THR A 63 10.06 32.45 8.05
N THR A 64 9.55 32.15 9.25
CA THR A 64 9.57 33.06 10.40
C THR A 64 10.63 32.65 11.41
N HIS A 65 11.86 33.13 11.23
CA HIS A 65 12.83 33.19 12.32
C HIS A 65 13.48 34.57 12.41
N ALA A 66 13.36 35.15 13.61
CA ALA A 66 14.00 36.35 14.16
C ALA A 66 13.50 37.74 13.72
N VAL A 67 12.85 38.38 14.70
CA VAL A 67 12.81 39.83 14.93
C VAL A 67 14.14 40.47 14.51
N GLY A 68 14.09 41.38 13.52
CA GLY A 68 15.09 42.43 13.38
C GLY A 68 16.14 42.33 12.27
N THR A 69 16.28 41.24 11.51
CA THR A 69 17.28 41.21 10.42
C THR A 69 16.79 40.45 9.19
N LYS A 70 16.60 41.18 8.09
CA LYS A 70 16.44 40.75 6.67
C LYS A 70 15.60 39.49 6.44
N TYR A 71 14.52 39.62 5.65
CA TYR A 71 13.92 38.53 4.86
C TYR A 71 15.01 37.55 4.38
N GLN A 72 15.26 36.48 5.12
CA GLN A 72 16.27 35.50 4.80
C GLN A 72 15.58 34.21 4.37
N ASP A 73 15.73 33.99 3.08
CA ASP A 73 15.65 32.73 2.32
C ASP A 73 14.30 32.01 2.33
N VAL A 74 13.29 32.66 1.74
CA VAL A 74 12.03 32.03 1.33
C VAL A 74 12.29 30.72 0.58
N ASP A 75 13.34 30.66 -0.25
CA ASP A 75 13.71 29.46 -0.98
C ASP A 75 14.13 28.31 -0.06
N LYS A 76 14.82 28.61 1.06
CA LYS A 76 15.13 27.62 2.08
C LYS A 76 13.86 27.13 2.78
N GLY A 77 12.97 28.04 3.19
CA GLY A 77 11.71 27.68 3.83
C GLY A 77 10.82 26.80 2.93
N MET A 78 10.78 27.11 1.63
CA MET A 78 10.11 26.29 0.62
C MET A 78 10.73 24.88 0.53
N LYS A 79 12.07 24.77 0.48
CA LYS A 79 12.76 23.47 0.45
C LYS A 79 12.53 22.64 1.71
N ASP A 80 12.53 23.28 2.88
CA ASP A 80 12.25 22.60 4.15
C ASP A 80 10.80 22.07 4.17
N TRP A 81 9.84 22.82 3.62
CA TRP A 81 8.46 22.38 3.48
C TRP A 81 8.31 21.24 2.46
N GLU A 82 8.95 21.34 1.30
CA GLU A 82 8.99 20.25 0.30
C GLU A 82 9.57 18.96 0.90
N THR A 83 10.61 19.07 1.72
CA THR A 83 11.23 17.92 2.40
C THR A 83 10.24 17.23 3.34
N VAL A 84 9.42 18.01 4.04
CA VAL A 84 8.36 17.46 4.90
C VAL A 84 7.30 16.74 4.08
N ILE A 85 6.88 17.30 2.94
CA ILE A 85 5.91 16.65 2.05
C ILE A 85 6.50 15.37 1.45
N ASP A 86 7.76 15.40 0.99
CA ASP A 86 8.48 14.22 0.50
C ASP A 86 8.53 13.12 1.55
N ARG A 87 8.74 13.49 2.82
CA ARG A 87 8.75 12.52 3.90
C ARG A 87 7.37 11.88 4.10
N MET A 88 6.28 12.65 4.06
CA MET A 88 4.92 12.10 4.11
C MET A 88 4.65 11.16 2.92
N ILE A 89 5.03 11.56 1.70
CA ILE A 89 4.88 10.74 0.49
C ILE A 89 5.63 9.42 0.66
N PHE A 90 6.88 9.48 1.12
CA PHE A 90 7.70 8.31 1.38
C PHE A 90 7.04 7.38 2.41
N CYS A 91 6.65 7.90 3.57
CA CYS A 91 6.02 7.12 4.64
C CYS A 91 4.73 6.42 4.17
N PHE A 92 3.84 7.14 3.47
CA PHE A 92 2.60 6.56 2.97
C PHE A 92 2.82 5.58 1.81
N THR A 93 3.90 5.73 1.04
CA THR A 93 4.31 4.75 0.03
C THR A 93 4.86 3.48 0.69
N GLU A 94 5.70 3.62 1.70
CA GLU A 94 6.36 2.48 2.34
C GLU A 94 5.44 1.68 3.27
N MET A 95 4.39 2.28 3.84
CA MET A 95 3.43 1.52 4.67
C MET A 95 2.58 0.52 3.87
N HIS A 96 2.48 0.70 2.54
CA HIS A 96 1.70 -0.16 1.66
C HIS A 96 2.52 -1.40 1.25
N GLU A 97 1.94 -2.60 1.38
CA GLU A 97 2.64 -3.87 1.08
C GLU A 97 3.23 -3.95 -0.35
N ASN A 98 2.46 -3.51 -1.35
CA ASN A 98 2.86 -3.58 -2.75
C ASN A 98 4.01 -2.65 -3.10
N THR A 99 4.10 -1.48 -2.46
CA THR A 99 5.13 -0.46 -2.76
C THR A 99 6.28 -0.43 -1.75
N CYS A 100 6.10 -1.02 -0.56
CA CYS A 100 7.14 -1.15 0.46
C CYS A 100 8.44 -1.69 -0.14
N SER A 101 9.54 -0.97 0.10
CA SER A 101 10.87 -1.34 -0.37
C SER A 101 11.46 -2.53 0.39
N MET A 102 11.04 -2.74 1.65
CA MET A 102 11.47 -3.90 2.43
C MET A 102 10.75 -5.17 1.96
N LYS A 103 11.51 -6.10 1.38
CA LYS A 103 11.01 -7.39 0.89
C LYS A 103 11.50 -8.55 1.74
N ASN A 104 10.78 -9.66 1.68
CA ASN A 104 11.16 -10.89 2.34
C ASN A 104 12.08 -11.69 1.41
N GLU A 105 13.35 -11.80 1.78
CA GLU A 105 14.37 -12.54 1.01
C GLU A 105 14.11 -14.05 0.97
N TYR A 106 13.32 -14.58 1.90
CA TYR A 106 12.93 -16.00 1.96
C TYR A 106 11.67 -16.31 1.15
N GLU A 107 10.95 -15.30 0.64
CA GLU A 107 9.62 -15.44 0.01
C GLU A 107 9.62 -16.46 -1.13
N ASP A 108 10.55 -16.32 -2.07
CA ASP A 108 10.60 -17.16 -3.27
C ASP A 108 10.94 -18.62 -2.95
N GLU A 109 11.87 -18.84 -2.01
CA GLU A 109 12.25 -20.19 -1.57
C GLU A 109 11.13 -20.84 -0.76
N TYR A 110 10.54 -20.08 0.16
CA TYR A 110 9.41 -20.53 0.98
C TYR A 110 8.25 -21.00 0.11
N HIS A 111 7.81 -20.16 -0.84
CA HIS A 111 6.73 -20.53 -1.76
C HIS A 111 7.10 -21.67 -2.70
N ARG A 112 8.38 -21.79 -3.09
CA ARG A 112 8.81 -22.93 -3.90
C ARG A 112 8.64 -24.26 -3.16
N GLN A 113 9.12 -24.36 -1.92
CA GLN A 113 8.96 -25.58 -1.11
C GLN A 113 7.48 -25.86 -0.83
N LEU A 114 6.74 -24.81 -0.49
CA LEU A 114 5.31 -24.85 -0.25
C LEU A 114 4.52 -25.38 -1.48
N HIS A 115 4.87 -24.93 -2.68
CA HIS A 115 4.20 -25.33 -3.92
C HIS A 115 4.78 -26.57 -4.61
N GLN A 116 5.94 -27.09 -4.17
CA GLN A 116 6.66 -28.19 -4.80
C GLN A 116 5.76 -29.42 -5.08
N PRO A 117 4.87 -29.89 -4.17
CA PRO A 117 4.04 -31.06 -4.45
C PRO A 117 3.00 -30.85 -5.56
N ASN A 118 2.76 -29.61 -5.95
CA ASN A 118 1.76 -29.20 -6.92
C ASN A 118 2.37 -28.78 -8.27
N GLU A 119 3.69 -28.79 -8.38
CA GLU A 119 4.40 -28.43 -9.60
C GLU A 119 4.00 -29.36 -10.76
N GLY A 120 3.58 -28.78 -11.88
CA GLY A 120 3.09 -29.52 -13.05
C GLY A 120 1.69 -30.14 -12.91
N LYS A 121 1.05 -30.06 -11.73
CA LYS A 121 -0.30 -30.62 -11.51
C LYS A 121 -1.40 -29.61 -11.82
N PRO A 122 -2.58 -30.06 -12.30
CA PRO A 122 -3.73 -29.17 -12.46
C PRO A 122 -4.25 -28.70 -11.09
N VAL A 123 -4.77 -27.47 -11.04
CA VAL A 123 -5.23 -26.80 -9.80
C VAL A 123 -6.21 -27.64 -8.97
N LYS A 124 -7.03 -28.48 -9.60
CA LYS A 124 -7.96 -29.40 -8.90
C LYS A 124 -7.25 -30.38 -7.94
N GLU A 125 -5.99 -30.71 -8.21
CA GLU A 125 -5.18 -31.64 -7.40
C GLU A 125 -4.42 -30.93 -6.27
N TRP A 126 -4.45 -29.60 -6.25
CA TRP A 126 -3.86 -28.79 -5.18
C TRP A 126 -4.75 -28.79 -3.93
N PHE A 127 -5.97 -29.33 -4.03
CA PHE A 127 -6.97 -29.33 -2.98
C PHE A 127 -7.47 -30.75 -2.72
N ILE A 128 -7.23 -31.25 -1.51
CA ILE A 128 -7.66 -32.58 -1.07
C ILE A 128 -8.99 -32.43 -0.34
N PRO A 129 -10.03 -33.19 -0.73
CA PRO A 129 -11.30 -33.18 -0.02
C PRO A 129 -11.12 -33.68 1.42
N CYS A 130 -11.67 -32.94 2.38
CA CYS A 130 -11.77 -33.35 3.77
C CYS A 130 -12.99 -34.25 3.99
N GLU A 131 -12.99 -34.96 5.12
CA GLU A 131 -14.17 -35.71 5.59
C GLU A 131 -15.26 -34.77 6.11
N ASP A 132 -14.84 -33.63 6.69
CA ASP A 132 -15.74 -32.62 7.23
C ASP A 132 -16.55 -31.90 6.16
N THR A 133 -17.75 -31.48 6.56
CA THR A 133 -18.65 -30.66 5.74
C THR A 133 -19.02 -29.39 6.47
N TYR A 134 -19.24 -28.31 5.72
CA TYR A 134 -19.78 -27.06 6.26
C TYR A 134 -21.05 -26.72 5.50
N LYS A 135 -22.18 -26.64 6.21
CA LYS A 135 -23.51 -26.39 5.62
C LYS A 135 -23.87 -27.38 4.49
N GLY A 136 -23.41 -28.62 4.61
CA GLY A 136 -23.64 -29.67 3.60
C GLY A 136 -22.71 -29.62 2.40
N GLU A 137 -21.77 -28.68 2.33
CA GLU A 137 -20.74 -28.63 1.29
C GLU A 137 -19.45 -29.31 1.75
N LYS A 138 -18.78 -30.00 0.83
CA LYS A 138 -17.52 -30.71 1.09
C LYS A 138 -16.40 -29.70 1.29
N LEU A 139 -15.66 -29.82 2.40
CA LEU A 139 -14.49 -29.00 2.63
C LEU A 139 -13.28 -29.55 1.87
N TYR A 140 -12.34 -28.66 1.57
CA TYR A 140 -11.08 -29.00 0.93
C TYR A 140 -9.95 -28.37 1.71
N ARG A 141 -8.89 -29.14 1.94
CA ARG A 141 -7.61 -28.61 2.44
C ARG A 141 -6.65 -28.42 1.28
N TRP A 142 -5.83 -27.39 1.37
CA TRP A 142 -4.74 -27.22 0.44
C TRP A 142 -3.66 -28.29 0.67
N ASN A 143 -3.15 -28.86 -0.43
CA ASN A 143 -2.15 -29.92 -0.47
C ASN A 143 -0.75 -29.32 -0.61
N GLY A 144 -0.18 -28.86 0.48
CA GLY A 144 1.11 -28.20 0.50
C GLY A 144 2.30 -29.10 0.69
N GLY A 145 3.46 -28.59 0.26
CA GLY A 145 4.75 -29.12 0.67
C GLY A 145 5.11 -28.68 2.08
N ASP A 146 5.93 -29.49 2.73
CA ASP A 146 6.59 -29.10 3.96
C ASP A 146 7.74 -28.14 3.63
N VAL A 147 7.84 -27.08 4.42
CA VAL A 147 8.91 -26.09 4.31
C VAL A 147 9.92 -26.37 5.42
N GLU A 148 11.20 -26.35 5.09
CA GLU A 148 12.30 -26.53 6.04
C GLU A 148 12.10 -25.63 7.28
N PRO A 149 12.23 -26.16 8.51
CA PRO A 149 11.90 -25.42 9.73
C PRO A 149 12.61 -24.08 9.87
N ASP A 150 13.91 -24.04 9.59
CA ASP A 150 14.73 -22.83 9.69
C ASP A 150 14.32 -21.76 8.66
N LEU A 151 14.02 -22.20 7.43
CA LEU A 151 13.53 -21.32 6.38
C LEU A 151 12.16 -20.73 6.76
N LYS A 152 11.26 -21.58 7.27
CA LYS A 152 9.94 -21.18 7.73
C LYS A 152 10.04 -20.18 8.88
N GLU A 153 10.90 -20.42 9.86
CA GLU A 153 11.13 -19.51 10.97
C GLU A 153 11.69 -18.17 10.52
N ASN A 154 12.71 -18.17 9.64
CA ASN A 154 13.30 -16.95 9.10
C ASN A 154 12.31 -16.16 8.24
N TRP A 155 11.48 -16.86 7.44
CA TRP A 155 10.40 -16.24 6.67
C TRP A 155 9.43 -15.51 7.60
N TYR A 156 8.95 -16.16 8.67
CA TYR A 156 8.03 -15.53 9.62
C TYR A 156 8.67 -14.35 10.35
N LYS A 157 9.91 -14.48 10.81
CA LYS A 157 10.65 -13.36 11.44
C LYS A 157 10.72 -12.16 10.49
N LYS A 158 11.06 -12.40 9.22
CA LYS A 158 11.16 -11.33 8.23
C LYS A 158 9.80 -10.69 7.91
N VAL A 159 8.71 -11.46 7.90
CA VAL A 159 7.35 -10.92 7.79
C VAL A 159 7.04 -9.98 8.94
N LEU A 160 7.36 -10.37 10.18
CA LEU A 160 7.16 -9.52 11.36
C LEU A 160 8.00 -8.24 11.30
N ASP A 161 9.26 -8.32 10.86
CA ASP A 161 10.12 -7.15 10.67
C ASP A 161 9.52 -6.18 9.63
N ILE A 162 8.98 -6.70 8.53
CA ILE A 162 8.32 -5.90 7.48
C ILE A 162 7.05 -5.24 8.04
N GLU A 163 6.23 -5.97 8.81
CA GLU A 163 5.04 -5.42 9.44
C GLU A 163 5.38 -4.32 10.44
N GLU A 164 6.42 -4.52 11.25
CA GLU A 164 6.92 -3.50 12.19
C GLU A 164 7.41 -2.26 11.44
N TYR A 165 8.21 -2.44 10.39
CA TYR A 165 8.69 -1.36 9.54
C TYR A 165 7.54 -0.55 8.93
N ARG A 166 6.56 -1.23 8.31
CA ARG A 166 5.37 -0.59 7.74
C ARG A 166 4.56 0.13 8.81
N GLY A 167 4.47 -0.45 10.02
CA GLY A 167 3.86 0.18 11.19
C GLY A 167 4.54 1.48 11.60
N LYS A 168 5.89 1.51 11.59
CA LYS A 168 6.68 2.73 11.84
C LYS A 168 6.42 3.79 10.78
N MET A 169 6.45 3.41 9.50
CA MET A 169 6.17 4.33 8.38
C MET A 169 4.76 4.91 8.45
N LYS A 170 3.75 4.09 8.78
CA LYS A 170 2.38 4.56 9.03
C LYS A 170 2.34 5.61 10.14
N ASN A 171 2.94 5.32 11.30
CA ASN A 171 2.89 6.21 12.45
C ASN A 171 3.57 7.54 12.15
N GLU A 172 4.78 7.51 11.59
CA GLU A 172 5.52 8.71 11.21
C GLU A 172 4.77 9.54 10.16
N GLY A 173 4.22 8.90 9.12
CA GLY A 173 3.43 9.57 8.09
C GLY A 173 2.20 10.25 8.67
N LEU A 174 1.48 9.59 9.59
CA LEU A 174 0.31 10.15 10.26
C LEU A 174 0.67 11.25 11.26
N GLU A 175 1.80 11.15 11.95
CA GLU A 175 2.29 12.20 12.86
C GLU A 175 2.61 13.48 12.09
N LEU A 176 3.33 13.37 10.96
CA LEU A 176 3.59 14.50 10.07
C LEU A 176 2.29 15.06 9.51
N PHE A 177 1.42 14.21 8.97
CA PHE A 177 0.13 14.61 8.41
C PHE A 177 -0.74 15.33 9.45
N SER A 178 -0.78 14.84 10.68
CA SER A 178 -1.49 15.46 11.80
C SER A 178 -0.90 16.83 12.15
N LYS A 179 0.43 16.92 12.26
CA LYS A 179 1.14 18.16 12.58
C LYS A 179 0.88 19.27 11.56
N TYR A 180 0.87 18.93 10.27
CA TYR A 180 0.75 19.90 9.18
C TYR A 180 -0.63 19.87 8.51
N PHE A 181 -1.64 19.28 9.15
CA PHE A 181 -2.96 19.09 8.55
C PHE A 181 -3.56 20.40 7.98
N TRP A 182 -3.46 21.48 8.74
CA TRP A 182 -3.95 22.82 8.36
C TRP A 182 -2.99 23.60 7.45
N ASN A 183 -1.93 22.96 6.99
CA ASN A 183 -0.92 23.50 6.09
C ASN A 183 -0.91 22.81 4.72
N LEU A 184 -1.73 21.76 4.52
CA LEU A 184 -1.90 21.08 3.24
C LEU A 184 -2.94 21.80 2.36
N TRP A 185 -2.71 23.11 2.17
CA TRP A 185 -3.43 23.97 1.25
C TRP A 185 -2.40 24.79 0.49
N ASP A 186 -2.79 25.22 -0.70
CA ASP A 186 -2.01 26.07 -1.58
C ASP A 186 -2.89 27.18 -2.16
#